data_AF-A0A5E6NCL9-F1
#
_entry.id   AF-A0A5E6NCL9-F1
#
_cell.length_a   1.000
_cell.length_b   1.000
_cell.length_c   1.000
_cell.angle_alpha   90.00
_cell.angle_beta   90.00
_cell.angle_gamma   90.00
#
_symmetry.space_group_name_H-M   'P 1'
#
loop_
_entity.id
_entity.type
_entity.pdbx_description
1 polymer ?
#
loop_
_entity_poly.entity_id
_entity_poly.type
_entity_poly.pdbx_seq_one_letter_code
_entity_poly.pdbx_strand_id
1 'polypeptide(L)' 'MVGQHGLSEAVLAELESTMTKHELLKIKIRAEDREDRQKMIDEIVNITQAHLIQVMVM' A
#
# COMPACT_ATOMS: atom_id res chain seq x y z
N MET A 1 0.97 -3.08 7.66
CA MET A 1 0.15 -1.84 7.87
C MET A 1 1.07 -0.66 7.63
N VAL A 2 0.68 0.33 6.82
CA VAL A 2 1.51 1.50 6.54
C VAL A 2 1.25 2.58 7.59
N GLY A 3 2.30 3.01 8.28
CA GLY A 3 2.25 4.02 9.35
C GLY A 3 2.57 5.43 8.86
N GLN A 4 2.68 6.39 9.80
CA GLN A 4 2.95 7.81 9.49
C GLN A 4 4.26 8.06 8.72
N HIS A 5 5.21 7.14 8.79
CA HIS A 5 6.49 7.23 8.06
C HIS A 5 6.38 6.75 6.60
N GLY A 6 5.18 6.42 6.12
CA GLY A 6 4.93 6.04 4.73
C GLY A 6 5.56 4.70 4.33
N LEU A 7 5.96 4.62 3.06
CA LEU A 7 6.52 3.44 2.42
C LEU A 7 8.05 3.40 2.58
N SER A 8 8.54 2.97 3.74
CA SER A 8 9.96 2.71 3.92
C SER A 8 10.41 1.48 3.10
N GLU A 9 11.70 1.36 2.82
CA GLU A 9 12.27 0.20 2.11
C GLU A 9 11.88 -1.14 2.77
N ALA A 10 11.85 -1.19 4.10
CA ALA A 10 11.44 -2.38 4.84
C ALA A 10 9.96 -2.74 4.57
N VAL A 11 9.08 -1.73 4.50
CA VAL A 11 7.66 -1.94 4.20
C VAL A 11 7.47 -2.39 2.76
N LEU A 12 8.25 -1.86 1.82
CA LEU A 12 8.23 -2.28 0.41
C LEU A 12 8.68 -3.72 0.23
N ALA A 13 9.79 -4.11 0.87
CA ALA A 13 10.29 -5.49 0.84
C ALA A 13 9.28 -6.49 1.44
N GLU A 14 8.59 -6.12 2.51
CA GLU A 14 7.52 -6.93 3.10
C GLU A 14 6.32 -7.05 2.14
N LEU A 15 5.94 -5.95 1.49
CA LEU A 15 4.84 -5.89 0.52
C LEU A 15 5.09 -6.85 -0.66
N GLU A 16 6.27 -6.78 -1.27
CA GLU A 16 6.66 -7.63 -2.39
C GLU A 16 6.69 -9.12 -2.01
N SER A 17 7.29 -9.45 -0.86
CA SER A 17 7.36 -10.84 -0.37
C SER A 17 5.96 -11.40 -0.07
N THR A 18 5.08 -10.57 0.49
CA THR A 18 3.72 -10.99 0.86
C THR A 18 2.84 -11.13 -0.37
N MET A 19 2.98 -10.25 -1.36
CA MET A 19 2.18 -10.30 -2.58
C MET A 19 2.49 -11.54 -3.42
N THR A 20 3.77 -11.93 -3.47
CA THR A 20 4.21 -13.17 -4.11
C THR A 20 3.57 -14.42 -3.51
N LYS A 21 3.21 -14.40 -2.22
CA LYS A 21 2.65 -15.56 -1.50
C LYS A 21 1.13 -15.63 -1.54
N HIS A 22 0.46 -14.48 -1.52
CA HIS A 22 -0.98 -14.41 -1.27
C HIS A 22 -1.79 -13.91 -2.46
N GLU A 23 -1.15 -13.34 -3.49
CA GLU A 23 -1.75 -12.79 -4.72
C GLU A 23 -2.70 -11.60 -4.51
N LEU A 24 -3.48 -11.59 -3.43
CA LEU A 24 -4.40 -10.53 -3.02
C LEU A 24 -4.06 -10.04 -1.60
N LEU A 25 -3.90 -8.72 -1.48
CA LEU A 25 -3.54 -8.06 -0.22
C LEU A 25 -4.55 -6.99 0.18
N LYS A 26 -4.94 -7.00 1.46
CA LYS A 26 -5.69 -5.90 2.07
C LYS A 26 -4.77 -5.09 2.97
N ILE A 27 -4.50 -3.85 2.57
CA ILE A 27 -3.55 -2.97 3.27
C ILE A 27 -4.32 -1.86 3.98
N LYS A 28 -4.03 -1.68 5.27
CA LYS A 28 -4.48 -0.51 6.04
C LYS A 28 -3.42 0.59 5.92
N ILE A 29 -3.83 1.72 5.34
CA ILE A 29 -3.00 2.92 5.17
C ILE A 29 -3.47 3.97 6.18
N ARG A 30 -2.55 4.49 7.00
CA ARG A 30 -2.79 5.63 7.88
C ARG A 30 -2.20 6.87 7.21
N ALA A 31 -3.06 7.79 6.80
CA ALA A 31 -2.68 9.07 6.20
C ALA A 31 -3.49 10.19 6.87
N GLU A 32 -2.95 11.41 6.86
CA GLU A 32 -3.60 12.58 7.49
C GLU A 32 -4.80 13.07 6.68
N ASP A 33 -4.71 13.02 5.35
CA ASP A 33 -5.80 13.39 4.46
C ASP A 33 -6.01 12.38 3.31
N ARG A 34 -6.96 12.72 2.42
CA ARG A 34 -7.31 11.89 1.27
C ARG A 34 -6.25 11.94 0.16
N GLU A 35 -5.58 13.05 -0.03
CA GLU A 35 -4.56 13.21 -1.07
C GLU A 35 -3.31 12.40 -0.73
N ASP A 36 -2.85 12.45 0.51
CA ASP A 36 -1.70 11.68 0.98
C ASP A 36 -1.98 10.18 0.95
N ARG A 37 -3.21 9.77 1.27
CA ARG A 37 -3.62 8.38 1.08
C ARG A 37 -3.55 7.98 -0.38
N GLN A 38 -4.03 8.83 -1.28
CA GLN A 38 -4.03 8.54 -2.72
C GLN A 38 -2.60 8.43 -3.25
N LYS A 39 -1.71 9.35 -2.89
CA LYS A 39 -0.28 9.29 -3.25
C LYS A 39 0.36 7.96 -2.83
N MET A 40 0.12 7.52 -1.59
CA MET A 40 0.63 6.23 -1.12
C MET A 40 0.05 5.05 -1.89
N ILE A 41 -1.25 5.08 -2.23
CA ILE A 41 -1.87 4.02 -3.04
C ILE A 41 -1.22 3.98 -4.43
N ASP A 42 -1.06 5.13 -5.08
CA ASP A 42 -0.47 5.23 -6.41
C ASP A 42 0.99 4.75 -6.41
N GLU A 43 1.74 5.09 -5.38
CA GLU A 43 3.12 4.63 -5.20
C GLU A 43 3.20 3.10 -4.99
N ILE A 44 2.32 2.53 -4.16
CA ILE A 44 2.24 1.06 -3.98
C ILE A 44 1.93 0.39 -5.31
N VAL A 45 0.91 0.87 -6.03
CA VAL A 45 0.52 0.29 -7.33
C VAL A 45 1.65 0.39 -8.34
N ASN A 46 2.35 1.53 -8.39
CA ASN A 46 3.48 1.74 -9.29
C ASN A 46 4.70 0.88 -8.97
N ILE A 47 5.03 0.66 -7.69
CA ILE A 47 6.17 -0.17 -7.31
C ILE A 47 5.86 -1.66 -7.51
N THR A 48 4.68 -2.06 -7.03
CA THR A 48 4.31 -3.48 -6.99
C THR A 48 3.73 -3.99 -8.30
N GLN A 49 3.35 -3.09 -9.22
CA GLN A 49 2.64 -3.39 -10.47
C GLN A 49 1.34 -4.18 -10.27
N ALA A 50 0.78 -4.16 -9.06
CA ALA A 50 -0.48 -4.81 -8.76
C ALA A 50 -1.68 -4.03 -9.29
N HIS A 51 -2.79 -4.74 -9.45
CA HIS A 51 -4.06 -4.13 -9.78
C HIS A 51 -4.78 -3.64 -8.51
N LEU A 52 -5.19 -2.38 -8.49
CA LEU A 52 -6.00 -1.83 -7.40
C LEU A 52 -7.44 -2.34 -7.52
N ILE A 53 -7.83 -3.25 -6.62
CA ILE A 53 -9.18 -3.84 -6.64
C ILE A 53 -10.22 -2.93 -5.96
N GLN A 54 -9.91 -2.42 -4.77
CA GLN A 54 -10.87 -1.67 -3.98
C GLN A 54 -10.19 -0.69 -3.02
N VAL A 55 -10.70 0.53 -2.98
CA VAL A 55 -10.38 1.52 -1.94
C VAL A 55 -11.59 1.63 -1.02
N MET A 56 -11.42 1.26 0.25
CA MET A 56 -12.46 1.36 1.26
C MET A 56 -12.13 2.49 2.23
N VAL A 57 -13.08 3.39 2.43
CA VAL A 57 -13.04 4.43 3.46
C VAL A 57 -13.99 3.98 4.56
N MET A 58 -13.52 3.97 5.81
CA MET A 58 -14.33 3.69 6.98
C MET A 58 -14.71 4.99 7.67
#